data_AF-A0A9N9CYI8-F1
#
_entry.id   AF-A0A9N9CYI8-F1
#
_cell.length_a   1.000
_cell.length_b   1.000
_cell.length_c   1.000
_cell.angle_alpha   90.00
_cell.angle_beta   90.00
_cell.angle_gamma   90.00
#
_symmetry.space_group_name_H-M   'P 1'
#
loop_
_entity.id
_entity.type
_entity.pdbx_description
1 polymer ?
#
loop_
_entity_poly.entity_id
_entity_poly.type
_entity_poly.pdbx_seq_one_letter_code
_entity_poly.pdbx_strand_id
1 'polypeptide(L)'
;MSDPESDDIKKDWKKKFIDQIKSPSYYKKTKPFLPNSTDPESWKKYRIDLSEYLEHSMCLEPICSELSLIDILISENPGYDDEAIINEYAKTVIDNKNTPKTKLSREIDTNPYSYYKNVRKKSCNMRFARNLLAATKQLGNSKYDFFERARFPMSIIIDKNITPIIDEYKTIMHI
;
A
#
# COMPACT_ATOMS: atom_id res chain seq x y z
N MET A 1 -17.88 -35.19 5.29
CA MET A 1 -18.22 -34.28 4.18
C MET A 1 -17.51 -32.98 4.49
N SER A 2 -16.57 -32.56 3.63
CA SER A 2 -15.85 -31.30 3.79
C SER A 2 -16.64 -30.22 3.07
N ASP A 3 -17.03 -29.15 3.76
CA ASP A 3 -17.77 -28.04 3.18
C ASP A 3 -16.99 -27.38 2.03
N PRO A 4 -17.53 -27.38 0.79
CA PRO A 4 -16.89 -26.73 -0.35
C PRO A 4 -17.04 -25.19 -0.33
N GLU A 5 -17.84 -24.61 0.57
CA GLU A 5 -18.11 -23.15 0.63
C GLU A 5 -16.98 -22.30 1.25
N SER A 6 -15.92 -22.92 1.77
CA SER A 6 -14.83 -22.24 2.49
C SER A 6 -13.75 -21.61 1.59
N ASP A 7 -13.63 -22.07 0.34
CA ASP A 7 -12.51 -21.69 -0.54
C ASP A 7 -12.87 -20.65 -1.61
N ASP A 8 -14.15 -20.49 -1.97
CA ASP A 8 -14.57 -19.52 -2.99
C ASP A 8 -14.54 -18.07 -2.48
N ILE A 9 -14.83 -17.84 -1.19
CA ILE A 9 -14.77 -16.50 -0.57
C ILE A 9 -13.31 -16.00 -0.44
N LYS A 10 -12.33 -16.91 -0.37
CA LYS A 10 -10.90 -16.55 -0.22
C LYS A 10 -10.23 -16.11 -1.53
N LYS A 11 -10.79 -16.45 -2.70
CA LYS A 11 -10.22 -16.11 -4.02
C LYS A 11 -10.61 -14.72 -4.53
N ASP A 12 -11.65 -14.11 -3.95
CA ASP A 12 -12.29 -12.92 -4.52
C ASP A 12 -11.40 -11.67 -4.49
N TRP A 13 -10.59 -11.49 -3.44
CA TRP A 13 -9.76 -10.29 -3.31
C TRP A 13 -8.66 -10.19 -4.36
N LYS A 14 -8.07 -11.31 -4.80
CA LYS A 14 -6.99 -11.31 -5.81
C LYS A 14 -7.50 -10.88 -7.17
N LYS A 15 -8.67 -11.40 -7.55
CA LYS A 15 -9.31 -11.12 -8.84
C LYS A 15 -9.52 -9.63 -9.05
N LYS A 16 -10.00 -8.93 -8.02
CA LYS A 16 -10.17 -7.47 -8.03
C LYS A 16 -8.88 -6.74 -8.46
N PHE A 17 -7.73 -7.12 -7.90
CA PHE A 17 -6.45 -6.47 -8.20
C PHE A 17 -5.90 -6.87 -9.57
N ILE A 18 -6.11 -8.11 -10.01
CA ILE A 18 -5.74 -8.58 -11.35
C ILE A 18 -6.55 -7.82 -12.42
N ASP A 19 -7.85 -7.64 -12.20
CA ASP A 19 -8.72 -6.91 -13.12
C ASP A 19 -8.29 -5.43 -13.23
N GLN A 20 -7.87 -4.82 -12.12
CA GLN A 20 -7.27 -3.47 -12.12
C GLN A 20 -5.98 -3.39 -12.93
N ILE A 21 -5.12 -4.40 -12.83
CA ILE A 21 -3.87 -4.48 -13.61
C ILE A 21 -4.14 -4.58 -15.12
N LYS A 22 -5.15 -5.37 -15.51
CA LYS A 22 -5.56 -5.55 -16.91
C LYS A 22 -6.14 -4.27 -17.52
N SER A 23 -6.82 -3.44 -16.71
CA SER A 23 -7.51 -2.23 -17.16
C SER A 23 -7.18 -1.00 -16.31
N PRO A 24 -5.93 -0.47 -16.38
CA PRO A 24 -5.46 0.59 -15.48
C PRO A 24 -5.98 2.00 -15.85
N SER A 25 -6.56 2.16 -17.03
CA SER A 25 -6.91 3.46 -17.64
C SER A 25 -7.98 4.27 -16.88
N TYR A 26 -8.67 3.66 -15.92
CA TYR A 26 -9.86 4.27 -15.32
C TYR A 26 -9.58 5.33 -14.25
N TYR A 27 -8.35 5.44 -13.74
CA TYR A 27 -8.19 6.04 -12.42
C TYR A 27 -6.99 6.99 -12.21
N LYS A 28 -6.29 7.41 -13.26
CA LYS A 28 -5.34 8.54 -13.15
C LYS A 28 -6.15 9.83 -13.10
N LYS A 29 -6.43 10.35 -11.90
CA LYS A 29 -7.07 11.65 -11.75
C LYS A 29 -6.16 12.60 -10.99
N THR A 30 -5.93 13.77 -11.58
CA THR A 30 -5.52 14.98 -10.87
C THR A 30 -6.63 15.39 -9.91
N LYS A 31 -6.30 16.13 -8.85
CA LYS A 31 -7.29 16.66 -7.90
C LYS A 31 -8.40 17.37 -8.70
N PRO A 32 -9.67 16.95 -8.57
CA PRO A 32 -10.74 17.55 -9.35
C PRO A 32 -10.97 19.00 -8.91
N PHE A 33 -11.31 19.85 -9.88
CA PHE A 33 -11.68 21.24 -9.60
C PHE A 33 -13.08 21.31 -9.01
N LEU A 34 -13.28 22.22 -8.05
CA LEU A 34 -14.59 22.49 -7.52
C LEU A 34 -15.51 23.01 -8.65
N PRO A 35 -16.71 22.45 -8.84
CA PRO A 35 -17.61 22.91 -9.88
C PRO A 35 -18.09 24.34 -9.59
N ASN A 36 -18.01 25.22 -10.59
CA ASN A 36 -18.51 26.61 -10.52
C ASN A 36 -20.01 26.72 -10.88
N SER A 37 -20.75 25.61 -10.81
CA SER A 37 -22.14 25.48 -11.26
C SER A 37 -23.02 24.95 -10.13
N THR A 38 -24.30 25.32 -10.14
CA THR A 38 -25.33 24.73 -9.26
C THR A 38 -25.95 23.46 -9.84
N ASP A 39 -25.52 23.05 -11.04
CA ASP A 39 -26.01 21.84 -11.71
C ASP A 39 -25.74 20.57 -10.88
N PRO A 40 -26.78 19.81 -10.49
CA PRO A 40 -26.63 18.58 -9.72
C PRO A 40 -25.74 17.52 -10.36
N GLU A 41 -25.73 17.41 -11.70
CA GLU A 41 -24.91 16.42 -12.40
C GLU A 41 -23.41 16.78 -12.35
N SER A 42 -23.07 18.06 -12.48
CA SER A 42 -21.71 18.57 -12.27
C SER A 42 -21.17 18.25 -10.86
N TRP A 43 -22.01 18.41 -9.83
CA TRP A 43 -21.66 18.04 -8.45
C TRP A 43 -21.55 16.53 -8.24
N LYS A 44 -22.41 15.74 -8.88
CA LYS A 44 -22.33 14.28 -8.86
C LYS A 44 -21.03 13.79 -9.48
N LYS A 45 -20.65 14.32 -10.65
CA LYS A 45 -19.38 14.03 -11.31
C LYS A 45 -18.19 14.42 -10.44
N TYR A 46 -18.18 15.62 -9.86
CA TYR A 46 -17.13 16.06 -8.93
C TYR A 46 -16.95 15.10 -7.75
N ARG A 47 -18.04 14.63 -7.13
CA ARG A 47 -17.97 13.69 -6.00
C ARG A 47 -17.36 12.35 -6.41
N ILE A 48 -17.70 11.82 -7.58
CA ILE A 48 -17.12 10.59 -8.12
C ILE A 48 -15.61 10.80 -8.34
N ASP A 49 -15.24 11.87 -9.04
CA ASP A 49 -13.84 12.20 -9.34
C ASP A 49 -13.01 12.44 -8.06
N LEU A 50 -13.60 13.04 -7.03
CA LEU A 50 -12.94 13.30 -5.75
C LEU A 50 -12.74 12.01 -4.97
N SER A 51 -13.74 11.12 -4.96
CA SER A 51 -13.62 9.81 -4.32
C SER A 51 -12.47 9.01 -4.93
N GLU A 52 -12.42 8.95 -6.26
CA GLU A 52 -11.34 8.25 -6.98
C GLU A 52 -9.97 8.90 -6.77
N TYR A 53 -9.89 10.24 -6.72
CA TYR A 53 -8.66 10.95 -6.39
C TYR A 53 -8.18 10.62 -4.97
N LEU A 54 -9.08 10.64 -3.99
CA LEU A 54 -8.74 10.36 -2.60
C LEU A 54 -8.30 8.91 -2.41
N GLU A 55 -8.95 7.96 -3.08
CA GLU A 55 -8.50 6.56 -3.12
C GLU A 55 -7.09 6.45 -3.73
N HIS A 56 -6.80 7.20 -4.78
CA HIS A 56 -5.47 7.25 -5.37
C HIS A 56 -4.42 7.83 -4.41
N SER A 57 -4.63 9.05 -3.91
CA SER A 57 -3.64 9.74 -3.08
C SER A 57 -3.44 9.05 -1.73
N MET A 58 -4.53 8.61 -1.07
CA MET A 58 -4.44 8.04 0.29
C MET A 58 -3.87 6.62 0.30
N CYS A 59 -4.01 5.85 -0.78
CA CYS A 59 -3.49 4.48 -0.83
C CYS A 59 -2.13 4.37 -1.52
N LEU A 60 -1.88 5.10 -2.62
CA LEU A 60 -0.66 4.94 -3.42
C LEU A 60 0.50 5.82 -2.97
N GLU A 61 0.27 7.09 -2.61
CA GLU A 61 1.38 7.98 -2.21
C GLU A 61 2.20 7.40 -1.05
N PRO A 62 1.57 6.83 0.01
CA PRO A 62 2.32 6.17 1.05
C PRO A 62 3.17 5.03 0.49
N ILE A 63 2.60 4.12 -0.32
CA ILE A 63 3.34 2.96 -0.86
C ILE A 63 4.52 3.39 -1.75
N CYS A 64 4.33 4.37 -2.62
CA CYS A 64 5.43 4.88 -3.46
C CYS A 64 6.54 5.52 -2.62
N SER A 65 6.19 6.25 -1.58
CA SER A 65 7.17 6.80 -0.62
C SER A 65 7.96 5.67 0.07
N GLU A 66 7.27 4.62 0.52
CA GLU A 66 7.91 3.48 1.20
C GLU A 66 8.78 2.64 0.25
N LEU A 67 8.38 2.48 -1.02
CA LEU A 67 9.21 1.85 -2.06
C LEU A 67 10.52 2.61 -2.27
N SER A 68 10.43 3.94 -2.30
CA SER A 68 11.60 4.80 -2.51
C SER A 68 12.55 4.74 -1.31
N LEU A 69 12.01 4.65 -0.09
CA LEU A 69 12.80 4.40 1.11
C LEU A 69 13.51 3.04 1.06
N ILE A 70 12.82 1.97 0.63
CA ILE A 70 13.44 0.65 0.47
C ILE A 70 14.56 0.68 -0.57
N ASP A 71 14.37 1.36 -1.70
CA ASP A 71 15.41 1.49 -2.73
C ASP A 71 16.67 2.18 -2.18
N ILE A 72 16.50 3.24 -1.39
CA ILE A 72 17.60 3.93 -0.71
C ILE A 72 18.33 2.95 0.22
N LEU A 73 17.59 2.25 1.09
CA LEU A 73 18.18 1.31 2.06
C LEU A 73 18.93 0.16 1.38
N ILE A 74 18.43 -0.38 0.27
CA ILE A 74 19.11 -1.39 -0.54
C ILE A 74 20.41 -0.80 -1.12
N SER A 75 20.35 0.41 -1.66
CA SER A 75 21.49 1.06 -2.31
C SER A 75 22.61 1.45 -1.34
N GLU A 76 22.26 1.85 -0.12
CA GLU A 76 23.21 2.24 0.93
C GLU A 76 23.88 1.02 1.58
N ASN A 77 23.29 -0.17 1.43
CA ASN A 77 23.74 -1.40 2.09
C ASN A 77 23.91 -2.57 1.10
N PRO A 78 24.75 -2.42 0.05
CA PRO A 78 24.95 -3.49 -0.93
C PRO A 78 25.65 -4.67 -0.27
N GLY A 79 24.90 -5.77 -0.06
CA GLY A 79 25.42 -7.01 0.53
C GLY A 79 24.93 -7.33 1.94
N TYR A 80 24.09 -6.48 2.54
CA TYR A 80 23.38 -6.84 3.77
C TYR A 80 22.24 -7.83 3.51
N ASP A 81 21.95 -8.67 4.51
CA ASP A 81 20.78 -9.55 4.45
C ASP A 81 19.46 -8.75 4.52
N ASP A 82 18.38 -9.38 4.09
CA ASP A 82 17.06 -8.74 4.07
C ASP A 82 16.57 -8.32 5.46
N GLU A 83 16.99 -9.03 6.50
CA GLU A 83 16.61 -8.74 7.88
C GLU A 83 17.27 -7.44 8.37
N ALA A 84 18.49 -7.13 7.94
CA ALA A 84 19.16 -5.87 8.24
C ALA A 84 18.44 -4.68 7.58
N ILE A 85 18.01 -4.82 6.32
CA ILE A 85 17.23 -3.79 5.62
C ILE A 85 15.87 -3.58 6.31
N ILE A 86 15.19 -4.67 6.71
CA ILE A 86 13.92 -4.61 7.44
C ILE A 86 14.09 -3.93 8.81
N ASN A 87 15.19 -4.23 9.51
CA ASN A 87 15.49 -3.62 10.80
C ASN A 87 15.76 -2.12 10.68
N GLU A 88 16.51 -1.70 9.65
CA GLU A 88 16.79 -0.30 9.41
C GLU A 88 15.54 0.48 8.99
N TYR A 89 14.69 -0.13 8.17
CA TYR A 89 13.35 0.37 7.89
C TYR A 89 12.52 0.56 9.17
N ALA A 90 12.52 -0.43 10.07
CA ALA A 90 11.76 -0.35 11.31
C ALA A 90 12.24 0.80 12.21
N LYS A 91 13.55 1.09 12.25
CA LYS A 91 14.10 2.25 12.97
C LYS A 91 13.67 3.56 12.33
N THR A 92 13.84 3.70 11.01
CA THR A 92 13.52 4.94 10.28
C THR A 92 12.04 5.33 10.43
N VAL A 93 11.12 4.36 10.41
CA VAL A 93 9.68 4.63 10.60
C VAL A 93 9.33 4.98 12.06
N ILE A 94 10.09 4.49 13.04
CA ILE A 94 9.92 4.84 14.47
C ILE A 94 10.49 6.24 14.76
N ASP A 95 11.64 6.56 14.19
CA ASP A 95 12.39 7.79 14.46
C ASP A 95 11.94 9.00 13.62
N ASN A 96 11.05 8.80 12.64
CA ASN A 96 10.55 9.87 11.80
C ASN A 96 9.64 10.84 12.58
N LYS A 97 10.26 11.90 13.12
CA LYS A 97 9.62 13.08 13.73
C LYS A 97 8.60 13.77 12.81
N ASN A 98 8.58 13.41 11.51
CA ASN A 98 7.67 13.92 10.48
C ASN A 98 6.40 13.08 10.27
N THR A 99 6.16 12.03 11.07
CA THR A 99 4.81 11.45 11.10
C THR A 99 3.86 12.53 11.62
N PRO A 100 2.83 12.97 10.87
CA PRO A 100 1.95 14.03 11.34
C PRO A 100 1.32 13.60 12.67
N LYS A 101 1.70 14.31 13.74
CA LYS A 101 1.04 14.20 15.04
C LYS A 101 -0.38 14.72 14.89
N THR A 102 -1.27 13.89 14.35
CA THR A 102 -2.71 14.14 14.37
C THR A 102 -3.12 14.32 15.84
N LYS A 103 -4.14 15.13 16.14
CA LYS A 103 -4.55 15.45 17.52
C LYS A 103 -4.73 14.21 18.43
N LEU A 104 -4.95 13.02 17.85
CA LEU A 104 -5.02 11.71 18.50
C LEU A 104 -3.69 11.16 19.06
N SER A 105 -2.54 11.75 18.73
CA SER A 105 -1.22 11.29 19.20
C SER A 105 -0.61 12.20 20.29
N ARG A 106 -1.40 13.12 20.85
CA ARG A 106 -0.98 14.05 21.91
C ARG A 106 -1.47 13.68 23.31
N GLU A 107 -2.16 12.57 23.47
CA GLU A 107 -2.43 12.06 24.81
C GLU A 107 -1.14 11.48 25.37
N ILE A 108 -0.62 12.12 26.42
CA ILE A 108 0.40 11.55 27.29
C ILE A 108 -0.18 10.22 27.77
N ASP A 109 0.43 9.14 27.30
CA ASP A 109 -0.13 7.81 27.38
C ASP A 109 0.05 7.25 28.79
N THR A 110 -0.85 7.59 29.69
CA THR A 110 -1.01 6.93 31.00
C THR A 110 -1.74 5.60 30.88
N ASN A 111 -2.08 5.16 29.67
CA ASN A 111 -2.82 3.95 29.42
C ASN A 111 -1.87 2.74 29.30
N PRO A 112 -1.94 1.73 30.20
CA PRO A 112 -1.10 0.52 30.12
C PRO A 112 -1.34 -0.33 28.84
N TYR A 113 -2.39 -0.06 28.07
CA TYR A 113 -2.63 -0.67 26.76
C TYR A 113 -1.81 -0.04 25.60
N SER A 114 -1.11 1.06 25.85
CA SER A 114 -0.23 1.73 24.88
C SER A 114 0.96 0.89 24.43
N TYR A 115 1.53 0.11 25.36
CA TYR A 115 2.62 -0.82 25.08
C TYR A 115 2.21 -1.83 24.01
N TYR A 116 1.04 -2.46 24.16
CA TYR A 116 0.51 -3.41 23.17
C TYR A 116 0.16 -2.77 21.83
N LYS A 117 -0.30 -1.51 21.84
CA LYS A 117 -0.56 -0.73 20.61
C LYS A 117 0.74 -0.43 19.85
N ASN A 118 1.82 -0.11 20.56
CA ASN A 118 3.14 0.16 19.99
C ASN A 118 3.84 -1.11 19.49
N VAL A 119 3.73 -2.23 20.21
CA VAL A 119 4.26 -3.55 19.78
C VAL A 119 3.54 -4.04 18.52
N ARG A 120 2.20 -3.91 18.47
CA ARG A 120 1.40 -4.28 17.28
C ARG A 120 1.77 -3.41 16.07
N LYS A 121 1.99 -2.10 16.28
CA LYS A 121 2.44 -1.17 15.23
C LYS A 121 3.82 -1.55 14.68
N LYS A 122 4.79 -1.88 15.56
CA LYS A 122 6.12 -2.36 15.14
C LYS A 122 6.03 -3.67 14.34
N SER A 123 5.23 -4.63 14.81
CA SER A 123 5.01 -5.90 14.11
C SER A 123 4.40 -5.72 12.72
N CYS A 124 3.38 -4.85 12.59
CA CYS A 124 2.77 -4.51 11.30
C CYS A 124 3.77 -3.83 10.36
N ASN A 125 4.59 -2.91 10.85
CA ASN A 125 5.61 -2.22 10.04
C ASN A 125 6.69 -3.18 9.54
N MET A 126 7.15 -4.11 10.37
CA MET A 126 8.14 -5.13 9.93
C MET A 126 7.53 -6.08 8.88
N ARG A 127 6.28 -6.51 9.06
CA ARG A 127 5.57 -7.34 8.08
C ARG A 127 5.38 -6.60 6.76
N PHE A 128 5.00 -5.32 6.83
CA PHE A 128 4.89 -4.45 5.67
C PHE A 128 6.22 -4.36 4.92
N ALA A 129 7.30 -4.01 5.64
CA ALA A 129 8.64 -3.85 5.08
C ALA A 129 9.15 -5.12 4.42
N ARG A 130 8.98 -6.27 5.09
CA ARG A 130 9.38 -7.57 4.56
C ARG A 130 8.66 -7.90 3.26
N ASN A 131 7.34 -7.70 3.23
CA ASN A 131 6.53 -8.00 2.05
C ASN A 131 6.81 -7.01 0.92
N LEU A 132 7.03 -5.73 1.24
CA LEU A 132 7.38 -4.71 0.27
C LEU A 132 8.78 -4.94 -0.31
N LEU A 133 9.77 -5.31 0.50
CA LEU A 133 11.12 -5.66 0.07
C LEU A 133 11.12 -6.88 -0.86
N ALA A 134 10.39 -7.93 -0.49
CA ALA A 134 10.23 -9.11 -1.33
C ALA A 134 9.59 -8.77 -2.68
N ALA A 135 8.54 -7.95 -2.68
CA ALA A 135 7.90 -7.47 -3.90
C ALA A 135 8.84 -6.62 -4.75
N THR A 136 9.59 -5.70 -4.15
CA THR A 136 10.59 -4.85 -4.82
C THR A 136 11.63 -5.70 -5.55
N LYS A 137 12.17 -6.73 -4.90
CA LYS A 137 13.14 -7.65 -5.53
C LYS A 137 12.52 -8.48 -6.65
N GLN A 138 11.30 -8.98 -6.45
CA GLN A 138 10.62 -9.82 -7.44
C GLN A 138 10.26 -9.02 -8.70
N LEU A 139 9.86 -7.75 -8.55
CA LEU A 139 9.43 -6.87 -9.64
C LEU A 139 10.58 -6.10 -10.30
N GLY A 140 11.66 -5.81 -9.56
CA GLY A 140 12.79 -5.03 -10.09
C GLY A 140 12.33 -3.66 -10.62
N ASN A 141 12.63 -3.37 -11.89
CA ASN A 141 12.33 -2.08 -12.52
C ASN A 141 10.82 -1.84 -12.72
N SER A 142 9.99 -2.89 -12.72
CA SER A 142 8.55 -2.77 -12.95
C SER A 142 7.74 -2.48 -11.68
N LYS A 143 8.39 -2.36 -10.51
CA LYS A 143 7.70 -2.25 -9.21
C LYS A 143 6.75 -1.06 -9.12
N TYR A 144 7.17 0.12 -9.61
CA TYR A 144 6.33 1.32 -9.54
C TYR A 144 5.09 1.20 -10.44
N ASP A 145 5.26 0.71 -11.68
CA ASP A 145 4.14 0.45 -12.59
C ASP A 145 3.19 -0.61 -12.02
N PHE A 146 3.72 -1.68 -11.41
CA PHE A 146 2.92 -2.69 -10.71
C PHE A 146 2.05 -2.08 -9.61
N PHE A 147 2.65 -1.34 -8.66
CA PHE A 147 1.90 -0.78 -7.55
C PHE A 147 0.91 0.30 -8.02
N GLU A 148 1.26 1.10 -9.04
CA GLU A 148 0.38 2.08 -9.68
C GLU A 148 -0.87 1.44 -10.31
N ARG A 149 -0.70 0.28 -10.95
CA ARG A 149 -1.79 -0.48 -11.58
C ARG A 149 -2.61 -1.29 -10.58
N ALA A 150 -1.94 -1.95 -9.63
CA ALA A 150 -2.58 -2.83 -8.66
C ALA A 150 -3.25 -2.06 -7.52
N ARG A 151 -2.82 -0.83 -7.22
CA ARG A 151 -3.47 0.06 -6.24
C ARG A 151 -3.75 -0.60 -4.89
N PHE A 152 -2.79 -1.37 -4.40
CA PHE A 152 -2.97 -2.04 -3.12
C PHE A 152 -3.20 -1.01 -2.01
N PRO A 153 -4.15 -1.23 -1.11
CA PRO A 153 -4.06 -0.59 0.20
C PRO A 153 -2.91 -1.22 0.98
N MET A 154 -2.22 -0.43 1.81
CA MET A 154 -1.10 -0.93 2.64
C MET A 154 -1.49 -2.16 3.47
N SER A 155 -2.73 -2.25 3.95
CA SER A 155 -3.24 -3.40 4.70
C SER A 155 -3.14 -4.71 3.91
N ILE A 156 -3.34 -4.69 2.59
CA ILE A 156 -3.18 -5.90 1.77
C ILE A 156 -1.71 -6.33 1.73
N ILE A 157 -0.77 -5.39 1.64
CA ILE A 157 0.66 -5.70 1.70
C ILE A 157 1.05 -6.24 3.08
N ILE A 158 0.45 -5.74 4.17
CA ILE A 158 0.70 -6.25 5.52
C ILE A 158 0.13 -7.66 5.71
N ASP A 159 -1.11 -7.87 5.28
CA ASP A 159 -1.94 -9.00 5.69
C ASP A 159 -2.01 -10.15 4.69
N LYS A 160 -1.61 -9.93 3.44
CA LYS A 160 -1.74 -10.91 2.37
C LYS A 160 -0.41 -11.17 1.68
N ASN A 161 -0.25 -12.41 1.22
CA ASN A 161 0.79 -12.74 0.26
C ASN A 161 0.35 -12.27 -1.14
N ILE A 162 1.03 -11.24 -1.66
CA ILE A 162 0.74 -10.65 -2.98
C ILE A 162 1.52 -11.29 -4.13
N THR A 163 2.41 -12.25 -3.88
CA THR A 163 3.17 -12.98 -4.92
C THR A 163 2.29 -13.49 -6.08
N PRO A 164 1.10 -14.09 -5.85
CA PRO A 164 0.26 -14.54 -6.96
C PRO A 164 -0.22 -13.41 -7.89
N ILE A 165 -0.33 -12.17 -7.39
CA ILE A 165 -0.73 -11.02 -8.21
C ILE A 165 0.49 -10.47 -8.96
N ILE A 166 1.69 -10.55 -8.36
CA ILE A 166 2.95 -10.23 -9.03
C ILE A 166 3.19 -11.19 -10.20
N ASP A 167 2.99 -12.49 -10.01
CA ASP A 167 3.19 -13.50 -11.06
C ASP A 167 2.20 -13.30 -12.23
N GLU A 168 0.95 -12.99 -11.93
CA GLU A 168 -0.04 -12.64 -12.95
C GLU A 168 0.32 -11.33 -13.67
N TYR A 169 0.78 -10.31 -12.95
CA TYR A 169 1.26 -9.06 -13.54
C TYR A 169 2.40 -9.30 -14.54
N LYS A 170 3.40 -10.10 -14.15
CA LYS A 170 4.50 -10.49 -15.04
C LYS A 170 4.02 -11.18 -16.30
N THR A 171 3.03 -12.07 -16.15
CA THR A 171 2.38 -12.74 -17.28
C THR A 171 1.65 -11.76 -18.20
N ILE A 172 0.89 -10.81 -17.63
CA ILE A 172 0.14 -9.78 -18.38
C ILE A 172 1.08 -8.82 -19.12
N MET A 173 2.19 -8.44 -18.49
CA MET A 173 3.13 -7.46 -19.01
C MET A 173 4.26 -8.07 -19.84
N HIS A 174 4.35 -9.40 -19.89
CA HIS A 174 5.41 -10.17 -20.57
C HIS A 174 6.83 -9.82 -20.08
N ILE A 175 7.03 -9.83 -18.75
CA ILE A 175 8.31 -9.51 -18.07
C ILE A 175 8.74 -10.58 -17.06
#